data_AF-H2ZC35-F1
#
_entry.id   AF-H2ZC35-F1
#
_cell.length_a   1.000
_cell.length_b   1.000
_cell.length_c   1.000
_cell.angle_alpha   90.00
_cell.angle_beta   90.00
_cell.angle_gamma   90.00
#
_symmetry.space_group_name_H-M   'P 1'
#
loop_
_entity.id
_entity.type
_entity.pdbx_description
1 polymer ?
#
loop_
_entity_poly.entity_id
_entity_poly.type
_entity_poly.pdbx_seq_one_letter_code
_entity_poly.pdbx_strand_id
1 'polypeptide(L)'
;MSMSKYDYTGYSGQSYDRNVFEANLSTVNKLQRDFWNAKQVLRKKFGKSEDQHIVASDAELDAKLDLFNSVQKTCADLIKATEKYQNCICVLSRDENAMGRFLKDQGSLDKTAAGKMMNAVGKAQCYTAQQRLNLRSPLGRLHHDIETFRYRAIGDSVLSVNQMEESRTHYRASLRWMQDISSNLDPEQYKKLEKFRKVQNEVRLNKEKFDRLKWAVCQKVDLLCASRSNLFSNTLVPYQNEIMKFWEKTAHTLAAVLENIKDYQHYEFKLLKSTKTPISPPQPPANNDLVMLDNNPEQPKQPQATTGGYLPSQLMDMMMTASQQQVPKPHLKKGKMSAWYNLFAELDPLQNPDALGKKKDAEKEKGGS
;
A
#
# COMPACT_ATOMS: atom_id res chain seq x y z
N MET A 1 8.81 -8.19 -81.12
CA MET A 1 7.69 -8.16 -80.15
C MET A 1 8.21 -7.38 -78.94
N SER A 2 7.91 -6.09 -78.76
CA SER A 2 6.72 -5.53 -78.07
C SER A 2 6.37 -6.35 -76.80
N MET A 3 6.36 -5.83 -75.56
CA MET A 3 5.67 -4.61 -75.09
C MET A 3 6.13 -4.23 -73.65
N SER A 4 5.98 -2.94 -73.30
CA SER A 4 6.20 -2.30 -71.97
C SER A 4 5.33 -2.85 -70.83
N LYS A 5 5.76 -2.70 -69.56
CA LYS A 5 4.89 -2.27 -68.43
C LYS A 5 5.69 -1.86 -67.18
N TYR A 6 5.55 -0.57 -66.86
CA TYR A 6 5.66 0.15 -65.58
C TYR A 6 5.78 -0.68 -64.29
N ASP A 7 6.83 -0.43 -63.51
CA ASP A 7 6.86 -0.70 -62.06
C ASP A 7 6.30 0.50 -61.31
N TYR A 8 5.11 0.32 -60.72
CA TYR A 8 4.46 1.27 -59.82
C TYR A 8 4.74 0.88 -58.36
N THR A 9 5.14 1.88 -57.60
CA THR A 9 5.39 1.92 -56.16
C THR A 9 4.33 1.24 -55.27
N GLY A 10 4.77 0.60 -54.19
CA GLY A 10 3.91 0.13 -53.09
C GLY A 10 4.51 0.49 -51.73
N TYR A 11 4.50 1.77 -51.35
CA TYR A 11 4.76 2.18 -49.97
C TYR A 11 3.49 1.97 -49.13
N SER A 12 3.61 1.19 -48.06
CA SER A 12 2.53 0.73 -47.19
C SER A 12 1.62 1.86 -46.64
N GLY A 13 0.31 1.70 -46.81
CA GLY A 13 -0.72 2.69 -46.46
C GLY A 13 -0.93 3.02 -44.97
N GLN A 14 -0.40 2.22 -44.03
CA GLN A 14 -0.66 2.47 -42.60
C GLN A 14 0.16 3.61 -41.97
N SER A 15 1.36 3.89 -42.48
CA SER A 15 2.17 5.03 -41.99
C SER A 15 1.77 6.37 -42.62
N TYR A 16 1.25 6.32 -43.86
CA TYR A 16 0.75 7.51 -44.54
C TYR A 16 -0.53 8.02 -43.87
N ASP A 17 -1.46 7.13 -43.52
CA ASP A 17 -2.71 7.52 -42.84
C ASP A 17 -2.47 8.16 -41.46
N ARG A 18 -1.50 7.66 -40.69
CA ARG A 18 -1.15 8.24 -39.38
C ARG A 18 -0.58 9.66 -39.51
N ASN A 19 0.32 9.89 -40.47
CA ASN A 19 0.98 11.18 -40.64
C ASN A 19 0.09 12.20 -41.38
N VAL A 20 -0.80 11.75 -42.27
CA VAL A 20 -1.78 12.60 -42.96
C VAL A 20 -2.92 13.03 -42.03
N PHE A 21 -3.28 12.24 -41.01
CA PHE A 21 -4.25 12.64 -39.98
C PHE A 21 -3.70 13.67 -38.98
N GLU A 22 -2.43 13.54 -38.57
CA GLU A 22 -1.77 14.58 -37.75
C GLU A 22 -1.65 15.91 -38.51
N ALA A 23 -1.45 15.86 -39.82
CA ALA A 23 -1.37 17.03 -40.70
C ALA A 23 -2.74 17.66 -41.06
N ASN A 24 -3.86 16.94 -40.94
CA ASN A 24 -5.20 17.40 -41.39
C ASN A 24 -6.18 17.80 -40.27
N LEU A 25 -5.75 17.84 -39.01
CA LEU A 25 -6.54 18.49 -37.97
C LEU A 25 -6.50 20.00 -38.20
N SER A 26 -7.59 20.56 -38.74
CA SER A 26 -7.84 22.01 -38.73
C SER A 26 -7.45 22.58 -37.37
N THR A 27 -6.74 23.72 -37.34
CA THR A 27 -6.36 24.42 -36.10
C THR A 27 -7.54 24.55 -35.13
N VAL A 28 -8.75 24.68 -35.66
CA VAL A 28 -10.02 24.72 -34.92
C VAL A 28 -10.35 23.39 -34.22
N ASN A 29 -10.11 22.24 -34.86
CA ASN A 29 -10.33 20.93 -34.25
C ASN A 29 -9.30 20.64 -33.15
N LYS A 30 -8.03 21.01 -33.37
CA LYS A 30 -6.99 20.90 -32.34
C LYS A 30 -7.35 21.75 -31.11
N LEU A 31 -7.80 22.98 -31.33
CA LEU A 31 -8.23 23.90 -30.27
C LEU A 31 -9.48 23.40 -29.54
N GLN A 32 -10.43 22.77 -30.24
CA GLN A 32 -11.60 22.12 -29.62
C GLN A 32 -11.19 20.92 -28.76
N ARG A 33 -10.28 20.08 -29.24
CA ARG A 33 -9.74 18.97 -28.46
C ARG A 33 -9.07 19.46 -27.17
N ASP A 34 -8.19 20.46 -27.29
CA ASP A 34 -7.47 21.01 -26.15
C ASP A 34 -8.43 21.70 -25.16
N PHE A 35 -9.48 22.36 -25.65
CA PHE A 35 -10.56 22.88 -24.83
C PHE A 35 -11.29 21.79 -24.03
N TRP A 36 -11.69 20.68 -24.67
CA TRP A 36 -12.40 19.60 -23.98
C TRP A 36 -11.51 18.88 -22.96
N ASN A 37 -10.21 18.74 -23.26
CA ASN A 37 -9.22 18.23 -22.32
C ASN A 37 -9.11 19.14 -21.09
N ALA A 38 -8.90 20.45 -21.28
CA ALA A 38 -8.81 21.42 -20.20
C ALA A 38 -10.11 21.46 -19.37
N LYS A 39 -11.27 21.42 -20.03
CA LYS A 39 -12.58 21.36 -19.39
C LYS A 39 -12.75 20.10 -18.54
N GLN A 40 -12.24 18.96 -19.00
CA GLN A 40 -12.31 17.72 -18.24
C GLN A 40 -11.39 17.71 -17.02
N VAL A 41 -10.17 18.25 -17.14
CA VAL A 41 -9.26 18.43 -16.01
C VAL A 41 -9.89 19.33 -14.95
N LEU A 42 -10.49 20.45 -15.35
CA LEU A 42 -11.18 21.37 -14.44
C LEU A 42 -12.37 20.69 -13.76
N ARG A 43 -13.18 19.90 -14.50
CA ARG A 43 -14.29 19.15 -13.91
C ARG A 43 -13.85 18.17 -12.82
N LYS A 44 -12.76 17.43 -13.05
CA LYS A 44 -12.17 16.53 -12.06
C LYS A 44 -11.78 17.30 -10.80
N LYS A 45 -11.17 18.48 -10.95
CA LYS A 45 -10.79 19.36 -9.82
C LYS A 45 -11.98 19.97 -9.08
N PHE A 46 -13.06 20.31 -9.78
CA PHE A 46 -14.27 20.89 -9.19
C PHE A 46 -15.28 19.85 -8.67
N GLY A 47 -14.94 18.55 -8.70
CA GLY A 47 -15.78 17.49 -8.10
C GLY A 47 -17.15 17.30 -8.77
N LYS A 48 -17.33 17.68 -10.04
CA LYS A 48 -18.61 17.50 -10.73
C LYS A 48 -18.85 16.00 -11.01
N SER A 49 -20.05 15.51 -10.68
CA SER A 49 -20.46 14.12 -10.90
C SER A 49 -20.20 13.64 -12.32
N GLU A 50 -19.67 12.43 -12.46
CA GLU A 50 -19.38 11.81 -13.76
C GLU A 50 -20.41 10.73 -14.08
N ASP A 51 -20.44 10.29 -15.34
CA ASP A 51 -21.33 9.21 -15.77
C ASP A 51 -21.03 7.93 -14.99
N GLN A 52 -22.07 7.37 -14.37
CA GLN A 52 -21.97 6.20 -13.50
C GLN A 52 -21.43 4.96 -14.21
N HIS A 53 -21.70 4.79 -15.50
CA HIS A 53 -21.20 3.66 -16.27
C HIS A 53 -19.72 3.81 -16.61
N ILE A 54 -19.24 5.04 -16.83
CA ILE A 54 -17.82 5.30 -17.05
C ILE A 54 -17.04 5.09 -15.75
N VAL A 55 -17.59 5.51 -14.61
CA VAL A 55 -16.99 5.25 -13.29
C VAL A 55 -16.97 3.75 -12.99
N ALA A 56 -18.07 3.03 -13.25
CA ALA A 56 -18.11 1.58 -13.05
C ALA A 56 -17.11 0.82 -13.95
N SER A 57 -16.92 1.27 -15.20
CA SER A 57 -15.94 0.69 -16.13
C SER A 57 -14.49 0.86 -15.67
N ASP A 58 -14.21 1.89 -14.88
CA ASP A 58 -12.87 2.20 -14.38
C ASP A 58 -12.58 1.56 -13.02
N ALA A 59 -13.57 0.96 -12.35
CA ALA A 59 -13.43 0.46 -10.98
C ALA A 59 -12.25 -0.51 -10.78
N GLU A 60 -12.00 -1.39 -11.75
CA GLU A 60 -10.85 -2.31 -11.72
C GLU A 60 -9.50 -1.57 -11.75
N LEU A 61 -9.40 -0.55 -12.61
CA LEU A 61 -8.20 0.27 -12.73
C LEU A 61 -7.99 1.10 -11.48
N ASP A 62 -9.05 1.71 -10.95
CA ASP A 62 -8.99 2.51 -9.73
C ASP A 62 -8.54 1.65 -8.54
N ALA A 63 -9.03 0.42 -8.40
CA ALA A 63 -8.56 -0.51 -7.38
C ALA A 63 -7.06 -0.84 -7.52
N LYS A 64 -6.54 -0.99 -8.75
CA LYS A 64 -5.10 -1.18 -9.00
C LYS A 64 -4.29 0.07 -8.65
N LEU A 65 -4.81 1.26 -8.94
CA LEU A 65 -4.15 2.53 -8.56
C LEU A 65 -4.12 2.72 -7.05
N ASP A 66 -5.18 2.32 -6.33
CA ASP A 66 -5.20 2.33 -4.87
C ASP A 66 -4.15 1.38 -4.30
N LEU A 67 -4.01 0.17 -4.87
CA LEU A 67 -2.95 -0.76 -4.50
C LEU A 67 -1.56 -0.16 -4.74
N PHE A 68 -1.35 0.47 -5.90
CA PHE A 68 -0.11 1.17 -6.21
C PHE A 68 0.21 2.27 -5.19
N ASN A 69 -0.76 3.14 -4.88
CA ASN A 69 -0.59 4.20 -3.89
C ASN A 69 -0.31 3.64 -2.48
N SER A 70 -0.96 2.54 -2.11
CA SER A 70 -0.69 1.83 -0.86
C SER A 70 0.74 1.32 -0.81
N VAL A 71 1.26 0.72 -1.89
CA VAL A 71 2.66 0.30 -2.00
C VAL A 71 3.62 1.48 -1.81
N GLN A 72 3.36 2.61 -2.48
CA GLN A 72 4.19 3.82 -2.35
C GLN A 72 4.25 4.33 -0.90
N LYS A 73 3.07 4.49 -0.28
CA LYS A 73 2.94 5.02 1.07
C LYS A 73 3.60 4.11 2.09
N THR A 74 3.26 2.81 2.06
CA THR A 74 3.76 1.87 3.06
C THR A 74 5.28 1.64 2.94
N CYS A 75 5.87 1.70 1.74
CA CYS A 75 7.33 1.68 1.60
C CYS A 75 7.99 2.94 2.18
N ALA A 76 7.38 4.12 2.00
CA ALA A 76 7.91 5.36 2.59
C ALA A 76 7.80 5.36 4.12
N ASP A 77 6.68 4.86 4.65
CA ASP A 77 6.47 4.74 6.10
C ASP A 77 7.43 3.72 6.72
N LEU A 78 7.71 2.60 6.02
CA LEU A 78 8.65 1.59 6.48
C LEU A 78 10.09 2.13 6.56
N ILE A 79 10.53 2.97 5.62
CA ILE A 79 11.82 3.65 5.70
C ILE A 79 11.90 4.50 6.98
N LYS A 80 10.91 5.37 7.22
CA LYS A 80 10.87 6.24 8.40
C LYS A 80 10.85 5.43 9.70
N ALA A 81 10.08 4.34 9.73
CA ALA A 81 10.03 3.44 10.88
C ALA A 81 11.39 2.78 11.12
N THR A 82 12.07 2.36 10.06
CA THR A 82 13.40 1.75 10.14
C THR A 82 14.45 2.73 10.66
N GLU A 83 14.45 3.99 10.17
CA GLU A 83 15.35 5.04 10.67
C GLU A 83 15.14 5.32 12.16
N LYS A 84 13.87 5.49 12.55
CA LYS A 84 13.51 5.70 13.96
C LYS A 84 13.97 4.53 14.82
N TYR A 85 13.74 3.30 14.36
CA TYR A 85 14.15 2.11 15.09
C TYR A 85 15.67 1.99 15.24
N GLN A 86 16.43 2.28 14.18
CA GLN A 86 17.89 2.32 14.25
C GLN A 86 18.39 3.37 15.25
N ASN A 87 17.78 4.55 15.27
CA ASN A 87 18.12 5.59 16.25
C ASN A 87 17.84 5.14 17.68
N CYS A 88 16.68 4.51 17.92
CA CYS A 88 16.34 3.94 19.23
C CYS A 88 17.35 2.87 19.68
N ILE A 89 17.77 1.97 18.77
CA ILE A 89 18.81 0.96 19.05
C ILE A 89 20.11 1.62 19.52
N CYS A 90 20.52 2.72 18.88
CA CYS A 90 21.76 3.42 19.22
C CYS A 90 21.69 4.05 20.61
N VAL A 91 20.62 4.78 20.89
CA VAL A 91 20.42 5.46 22.18
C VAL A 91 20.36 4.43 23.30
N LEU A 92 19.54 3.39 23.13
CA LEU A 92 19.40 2.34 24.15
C LEU A 92 20.70 1.58 24.38
N SER A 93 21.46 1.27 23.32
CA SER A 93 22.78 0.64 23.45
C SER A 93 23.78 1.55 24.17
N ARG A 94 23.77 2.86 23.87
CA ARG A 94 24.64 3.83 24.56
C ARG A 94 24.32 3.90 26.05
N ASP A 95 23.04 4.00 26.42
CA ASP A 95 22.61 4.14 27.80
C ASP A 95 22.88 2.86 28.61
N GLU A 96 22.64 1.69 28.02
CA GLU A 96 22.96 0.41 28.63
C GLU A 96 24.48 0.22 28.81
N ASN A 97 25.29 0.65 27.84
CA ASN A 97 26.75 0.61 27.97
C ASN A 97 27.24 1.56 29.07
N ALA A 98 26.65 2.75 29.19
CA ALA A 98 26.95 3.69 30.27
C ALA A 98 26.62 3.10 31.64
N MET A 99 25.46 2.45 31.78
CA MET A 99 25.08 1.72 32.99
C MET A 99 26.08 0.59 33.31
N GLY A 100 26.45 -0.21 32.30
CA GLY A 100 27.40 -1.29 32.48
C GLY A 100 28.80 -0.81 32.91
N ARG A 101 29.25 0.35 32.40
CA ARG A 101 30.49 1.01 32.85
C ARG A 101 30.38 1.48 34.29
N PHE A 102 29.29 2.17 34.63
CA PHE A 102 29.04 2.64 35.98
C PHE A 102 29.08 1.50 37.01
N LEU A 103 28.42 0.37 36.74
CA LEU A 103 28.44 -0.79 37.63
C LEU A 103 29.86 -1.39 37.79
N LYS A 104 30.67 -1.38 36.73
CA LYS A 104 32.07 -1.82 36.83
C LYS A 104 32.91 -0.87 37.68
N ASP A 105 32.71 0.44 37.53
CA ASP A 105 33.46 1.45 38.27
C ASP A 105 33.12 1.36 39.77
N GLN A 106 31.82 1.29 40.12
CA GLN A 106 31.38 1.10 41.50
C GLN A 106 31.80 -0.26 42.06
N GLY A 107 31.69 -1.33 41.26
CA GLY A 107 32.12 -2.66 41.66
C GLY A 107 33.62 -2.78 41.88
N SER A 108 34.44 -1.89 41.30
CA SER A 108 35.88 -1.85 41.53
C SER A 108 36.24 -1.15 42.84
N LEU A 109 35.38 -0.26 43.34
CA LEU A 109 35.52 0.40 44.63
C LEU A 109 35.07 -0.51 45.78
N ASP A 110 34.03 -1.31 45.56
CA ASP A 110 33.49 -2.23 46.55
C ASP A 110 34.22 -3.59 46.51
N LYS A 111 34.96 -3.91 47.58
CA LYS A 111 35.69 -5.19 47.72
C LYS A 111 34.80 -6.34 48.21
N THR A 112 33.54 -6.08 48.53
CA THR A 112 32.61 -7.09 49.00
C THR A 112 32.10 -7.98 47.86
N ALA A 113 31.26 -8.96 48.23
CA ALA A 113 30.49 -9.76 47.30
C ALA A 113 29.69 -8.93 46.29
N ALA A 114 29.10 -7.82 46.76
CA ALA A 114 28.27 -6.95 45.95
C ALA A 114 29.09 -6.31 44.82
N GLY A 115 30.34 -5.88 45.09
CA GLY A 115 31.21 -5.34 44.06
C GLY A 115 31.62 -6.35 42.98
N LYS A 116 31.81 -7.63 43.35
CA LYS A 116 32.02 -8.72 42.36
C LYS A 116 30.78 -8.92 41.48
N MET A 117 29.58 -8.87 42.07
CA MET A 117 28.31 -8.97 41.34
C MET A 117 28.10 -7.78 40.40
N MET A 118 28.33 -6.55 40.88
CA MET A 118 28.25 -5.34 40.07
C MET A 118 29.19 -5.40 38.86
N ASN A 119 30.42 -5.88 39.06
CA ASN A 119 31.37 -6.10 37.95
C ASN A 119 30.88 -7.15 36.94
N ALA A 120 30.32 -8.27 37.39
CA ALA A 120 29.80 -9.32 36.52
C ALA A 120 28.59 -8.81 35.69
N VAL A 121 27.63 -8.16 36.35
CA VAL A 121 26.47 -7.54 35.70
C VAL A 121 26.89 -6.45 34.73
N GLY A 122 27.82 -5.58 35.13
CA GLY A 122 28.30 -4.49 34.28
C GLY A 122 29.03 -4.98 33.03
N LYS A 123 29.82 -6.06 33.13
CA LYS A 123 30.42 -6.72 31.96
C LYS A 123 29.35 -7.30 31.03
N ALA A 124 28.33 -7.97 31.58
CA ALA A 124 27.23 -8.51 30.78
C ALA A 124 26.42 -7.41 30.08
N GLN A 125 26.06 -6.33 30.78
CA GLN A 125 25.34 -5.19 30.20
C GLN A 125 26.11 -4.49 29.07
N CYS A 126 27.43 -4.31 29.22
CA CYS A 126 28.26 -3.79 28.15
C CYS A 126 28.29 -4.73 26.92
N TYR A 127 28.31 -6.04 27.16
CA TYR A 127 28.27 -7.05 26.10
C TYR A 127 26.92 -7.07 25.36
N THR A 128 25.80 -7.08 26.07
CA THR A 128 24.44 -7.06 25.48
C THR A 128 24.21 -5.78 24.69
N ALA A 129 24.66 -4.62 25.20
CA ALA A 129 24.63 -3.36 24.46
C ALA A 129 25.38 -3.46 23.13
N GLN A 130 26.56 -4.06 23.11
CA GLN A 130 27.35 -4.26 21.90
C GLN A 130 26.68 -5.24 20.92
N GLN A 131 26.13 -6.36 21.41
CA GLN A 131 25.40 -7.30 20.56
C GLN A 131 24.18 -6.64 19.91
N ARG A 132 23.46 -5.73 20.61
CA ARG A 132 22.32 -5.01 20.03
C ARG A 132 22.73 -4.16 18.83
N LEU A 133 23.93 -3.58 18.82
CA LEU A 133 24.40 -2.75 17.70
C LEU A 133 24.58 -3.57 16.41
N ASN A 134 24.78 -4.89 16.50
CA ASN A 134 24.89 -5.74 15.32
C ASN A 134 23.59 -5.75 14.49
N LEU A 135 22.43 -5.46 15.11
CA LEU A 135 21.15 -5.31 14.41
C LEU A 135 21.13 -4.15 13.42
N ARG A 136 22.02 -3.15 13.58
CA ARG A 136 22.06 -1.99 12.68
C ARG A 136 22.47 -2.35 11.25
N SER A 137 23.37 -3.32 11.08
CA SER A 137 23.85 -3.73 9.75
C SER A 137 22.71 -4.27 8.87
N PRO A 138 21.94 -5.30 9.28
CA PRO A 138 20.81 -5.78 8.47
C PRO A 138 19.68 -4.75 8.33
N LEU A 139 19.44 -3.91 9.33
CA LEU A 139 18.46 -2.81 9.22
C LEU A 139 18.91 -1.72 8.23
N GLY A 140 20.20 -1.43 8.15
CA GLY A 140 20.77 -0.51 7.18
C GLY A 140 20.61 -1.03 5.75
N ARG A 141 20.82 -2.34 5.54
CA ARG A 141 20.53 -2.99 4.26
C ARG A 141 19.05 -2.90 3.91
N LEU A 142 18.15 -3.19 4.86
CA LEU A 142 16.70 -3.06 4.65
C LEU A 142 16.31 -1.65 4.21
N HIS A 143 16.83 -0.64 4.89
CA HIS A 143 16.59 0.77 4.52
C HIS A 143 17.04 1.06 3.08
N HIS A 144 18.29 0.73 2.75
CA HIS A 144 18.87 0.97 1.42
C HIS A 144 18.13 0.25 0.30
N ASP A 145 17.76 -1.02 0.52
CA ASP A 145 17.04 -1.83 -0.47
C ASP A 145 15.64 -1.24 -0.75
N ILE A 146 14.92 -0.78 0.28
CA ILE A 146 13.62 -0.12 0.12
C ILE A 146 13.78 1.23 -0.56
N GLU A 147 14.79 2.01 -0.20
CA GLU A 147 15.08 3.30 -0.83
C GLU A 147 15.34 3.14 -2.33
N THR A 148 16.18 2.16 -2.70
CA THR A 148 16.46 1.81 -4.09
C THR A 148 15.20 1.35 -4.83
N PHE A 149 14.38 0.50 -4.21
CA PHE A 149 13.11 0.05 -4.77
C PHE A 149 12.16 1.22 -5.04
N ARG A 150 12.08 2.18 -4.11
CA ARG A 150 11.26 3.39 -4.28
C ARG A 150 11.78 4.27 -5.42
N TYR A 151 13.09 4.54 -5.45
CA TYR A 151 13.66 5.43 -6.46
C TYR A 151 13.55 4.84 -7.88
N ARG A 152 13.79 3.53 -8.02
CA ARG A 152 13.81 2.86 -9.32
C ARG A 152 12.44 2.32 -9.72
N ALA A 153 11.94 1.31 -9.02
CA ALA A 153 10.76 0.56 -9.45
C ALA A 153 9.47 1.37 -9.28
N ILE A 154 9.31 2.05 -8.14
CA ILE A 154 8.15 2.92 -7.92
C ILE A 154 8.25 4.17 -8.79
N GLY A 155 9.41 4.83 -8.84
CA GLY A 155 9.64 6.01 -9.67
C GLY A 155 9.27 5.79 -11.15
N ASP A 156 9.73 4.68 -11.74
CA ASP A 156 9.39 4.29 -13.10
C ASP A 156 7.89 3.95 -13.27
N SER A 157 7.27 3.35 -12.25
CA SER A 157 5.83 3.05 -12.27
C SER A 157 4.97 4.32 -12.21
N VAL A 158 5.40 5.37 -11.48
CA VAL A 158 4.72 6.67 -11.44
C VAL A 158 4.62 7.29 -12.84
N LEU A 159 5.69 7.21 -13.64
CA LEU A 159 5.69 7.75 -15.00
C LEU A 159 4.64 7.06 -15.89
N SER A 160 4.58 5.72 -15.84
CA SER A 160 3.57 4.96 -16.59
C SER A 160 2.15 5.23 -16.12
N VAL A 161 1.93 5.35 -14.81
CA VAL A 161 0.62 5.70 -14.23
C VAL A 161 0.18 7.10 -14.69
N ASN A 162 1.08 8.08 -14.67
CA ASN A 162 0.77 9.45 -15.12
C ASN A 162 0.38 9.49 -16.60
N GLN A 163 1.13 8.79 -17.46
CA GLN A 163 0.82 8.70 -18.89
C GLN A 163 -0.54 8.04 -19.15
N MET A 164 -0.87 7.01 -18.37
CA MET A 164 -2.17 6.34 -18.45
C MET A 164 -3.31 7.25 -17.96
N GLU A 165 -3.15 7.95 -16.84
CA GLU A 165 -4.15 8.91 -16.30
C GLU A 165 -4.40 10.09 -17.26
N GLU A 166 -3.36 10.55 -17.96
CA GLU A 166 -3.50 11.53 -19.04
C GLU A 166 -4.34 10.95 -20.20
N SER A 167 -4.04 9.73 -20.65
CA SER A 167 -4.83 9.06 -21.69
C SER A 167 -6.29 8.81 -21.27
N ARG A 168 -6.52 8.47 -19.99
CA ARG A 168 -7.86 8.34 -19.39
C ARG A 168 -8.63 9.65 -19.48
N THR A 169 -7.96 10.75 -19.15
CA THR A 169 -8.52 12.11 -19.21
C THR A 169 -8.90 12.48 -20.65
N HIS A 170 -8.03 12.21 -21.63
CA HIS A 170 -8.29 12.45 -23.05
C HIS A 170 -9.46 11.64 -23.60
N TYR A 171 -9.55 10.36 -23.24
CA TYR A 171 -10.67 9.52 -23.61
C TYR A 171 -12.00 10.05 -23.05
N ARG A 172 -12.03 10.40 -21.76
CA ARG A 172 -13.23 10.98 -21.10
C ARG A 172 -13.60 12.36 -21.64
N ALA A 173 -12.63 13.17 -22.05
CA ALA A 173 -12.87 14.44 -22.71
C ALA A 173 -13.53 14.23 -24.08
N SER A 174 -13.01 13.29 -24.87
CA SER A 174 -13.53 12.95 -26.19
C SER A 174 -14.95 12.38 -26.13
N LEU A 175 -15.23 11.50 -25.15
CA LEU A 175 -16.58 10.98 -24.91
C LEU A 175 -17.59 12.08 -24.61
N ARG A 176 -17.21 13.05 -23.76
CA ARG A 176 -18.08 14.20 -23.47
C ARG A 176 -18.28 15.10 -24.68
N TRP A 177 -17.24 15.30 -25.48
CA TRP A 177 -17.37 16.04 -26.73
C TRP A 177 -18.35 15.34 -27.68
N MET A 178 -18.27 14.02 -27.81
CA MET A 178 -19.22 13.22 -28.59
C MET A 178 -20.65 13.35 -28.07
N GLN A 179 -20.85 13.30 -26.75
CA GLN A 179 -22.16 13.45 -26.11
C GLN A 179 -22.77 14.85 -26.33
N ASP A 180 -21.95 15.90 -26.26
CA ASP A 180 -22.37 17.29 -26.51
C ASP A 180 -22.83 17.48 -27.96
N ILE A 181 -22.11 16.87 -28.92
CA ILE A 181 -22.51 16.90 -30.32
C ILE A 181 -23.79 16.09 -30.55
N SER A 182 -23.89 14.88 -29.98
CA SER A 182 -25.06 14.01 -30.17
C SER A 182 -26.35 14.60 -29.60
N SER A 183 -26.26 15.36 -28.51
CA SER A 183 -27.42 16.00 -27.86
C SER A 183 -27.97 17.19 -28.66
N ASN A 184 -27.16 17.76 -29.56
CA ASN A 184 -27.48 18.93 -30.37
C ASN A 184 -27.66 18.58 -31.88
N LEU A 185 -27.86 17.30 -32.19
CA LEU A 185 -27.87 16.78 -33.55
C LEU A 185 -29.27 16.87 -34.19
N ASP A 186 -29.41 17.71 -35.22
CA ASP A 186 -30.59 17.74 -36.09
C ASP A 186 -30.35 16.84 -37.32
N PRO A 187 -31.22 15.86 -37.62
CA PRO A 187 -31.04 14.91 -38.73
C PRO A 187 -30.91 15.55 -40.12
N GLU A 188 -31.36 16.80 -40.28
CA GLU A 188 -31.36 17.51 -41.57
C GLU A 188 -30.06 18.28 -41.85
N GLN A 189 -29.13 18.35 -40.90
CA GLN A 189 -27.88 19.11 -41.05
C GLN A 189 -26.68 18.20 -41.33
N TYR A 190 -26.43 17.92 -42.61
CA TYR A 190 -25.31 17.09 -43.09
C TYR A 190 -23.94 17.48 -42.49
N LYS A 191 -23.68 18.78 -42.28
CA LYS A 191 -22.43 19.27 -41.66
C LYS A 191 -22.27 18.86 -40.18
N LYS A 192 -23.36 18.73 -39.42
CA LYS A 192 -23.32 18.25 -38.03
C LYS A 192 -23.00 16.75 -37.96
N LEU A 193 -23.52 15.98 -38.93
CA LEU A 193 -23.27 14.54 -39.04
C LEU A 193 -21.80 14.23 -39.35
N GLU A 194 -21.18 15.00 -40.24
CA GLU A 194 -19.76 14.85 -40.58
C GLU A 194 -18.85 15.20 -39.39
N LYS A 195 -19.21 16.24 -38.61
CA LYS A 195 -18.50 16.58 -37.37
C LYS A 195 -18.63 15.45 -36.32
N PHE A 196 -19.81 14.85 -36.20
CA PHE A 196 -20.03 13.72 -35.30
C PHE A 196 -19.17 12.51 -35.67
N ARG A 197 -19.10 12.14 -36.96
CA ARG A 197 -18.23 11.04 -37.44
C ARG A 197 -16.75 11.27 -37.10
N LYS A 198 -16.26 12.51 -37.24
CA LYS A 198 -14.87 12.86 -36.89
C LYS A 198 -14.60 12.66 -35.40
N VAL A 199 -15.51 13.15 -34.54
CA VAL A 199 -15.38 13.01 -33.08
C VAL A 199 -15.54 11.55 -32.65
N GLN A 200 -16.42 10.79 -33.29
CA GLN A 200 -16.58 9.35 -33.05
C GLN A 200 -15.28 8.58 -33.35
N ASN A 201 -14.59 8.88 -34.46
CA ASN A 201 -13.30 8.27 -34.75
C ASN A 201 -12.23 8.67 -33.73
N GLU A 202 -12.22 9.92 -33.27
CA GLU A 202 -11.30 10.38 -32.23
C GLU A 202 -11.52 9.69 -30.88
N VAL A 203 -12.79 9.46 -30.49
CA VAL A 203 -13.15 8.66 -29.31
C VAL A 203 -12.59 7.24 -29.43
N ARG A 204 -12.76 6.60 -30.60
CA ARG A 204 -12.25 5.23 -30.83
C ARG A 204 -10.72 5.16 -30.68
N LEU A 205 -9.99 6.09 -31.30
CA LEU A 205 -8.53 6.14 -31.21
C LEU A 205 -8.04 6.38 -29.77
N ASN A 206 -8.69 7.29 -29.05
CA ASN A 206 -8.36 7.58 -27.65
C ASN A 206 -8.70 6.41 -26.73
N LYS A 207 -9.77 5.66 -27.01
CA LYS A 207 -10.11 4.43 -26.29
C LYS A 207 -9.05 3.35 -26.49
N GLU A 208 -8.67 3.06 -27.72
CA GLU A 208 -7.63 2.06 -28.03
C GLU A 208 -6.27 2.42 -27.41
N LYS A 209 -5.93 3.72 -27.33
CA LYS A 209 -4.74 4.18 -26.61
C LYS A 209 -4.87 3.99 -25.10
N PHE A 210 -6.00 4.36 -24.52
CA PHE A 210 -6.28 4.19 -23.09
C PHE A 210 -6.27 2.72 -22.67
N ASP A 211 -6.96 1.83 -23.40
CA ASP A 211 -7.06 0.40 -23.05
C ASP A 211 -5.68 -0.28 -23.06
N ARG A 212 -4.82 0.07 -24.02
CA ARG A 212 -3.42 -0.42 -24.05
C ARG A 212 -2.61 0.05 -22.84
N LEU A 213 -2.72 1.32 -22.47
CA LEU A 213 -2.02 1.87 -21.32
C LEU A 213 -2.59 1.35 -19.99
N LYS A 214 -3.90 1.19 -19.89
CA LYS A 214 -4.60 0.56 -18.75
C LYS A 214 -4.03 -0.83 -18.49
N TRP A 215 -4.00 -1.68 -19.52
CA TRP A 215 -3.47 -3.04 -19.38
C TRP A 215 -2.00 -3.04 -18.95
N ALA A 216 -1.16 -2.22 -19.58
CA ALA A 216 0.26 -2.12 -19.26
C ALA A 216 0.50 -1.67 -17.80
N VAL A 217 -0.26 -0.68 -17.31
CA VAL A 217 -0.17 -0.22 -15.93
C VAL A 217 -0.63 -1.29 -14.95
N CYS A 218 -1.75 -1.96 -15.19
CA CYS A 218 -2.23 -3.04 -14.31
C CYS A 218 -1.16 -4.13 -14.13
N GLN A 219 -0.57 -4.61 -15.22
CA GLN A 219 0.49 -5.61 -15.18
C GLN A 219 1.74 -5.10 -14.44
N LYS A 220 2.11 -3.83 -14.66
CA LYS A 220 3.26 -3.21 -14.00
C LYS A 220 3.05 -3.12 -12.49
N VAL A 221 1.84 -2.77 -12.04
CA VAL A 221 1.48 -2.75 -10.61
C VAL A 221 1.55 -4.14 -9.99
N ASP A 222 1.09 -5.17 -10.70
CA ASP A 222 1.15 -6.56 -10.22
C ASP A 222 2.59 -7.04 -10.08
N LEU A 223 3.43 -6.77 -11.09
CA LEU A 223 4.86 -7.06 -11.03
C LEU A 223 5.56 -6.28 -9.90
N LEU A 224 5.18 -5.01 -9.68
CA LEU A 224 5.70 -4.18 -8.60
C LEU A 224 5.37 -4.78 -7.22
N CYS A 225 4.13 -5.28 -7.04
CA CYS A 225 3.71 -5.94 -5.81
C CYS A 225 4.50 -7.25 -5.59
N ALA A 226 4.66 -8.07 -6.62
CA ALA A 226 5.46 -9.29 -6.53
C ALA A 226 6.94 -8.99 -6.22
N SER A 227 7.52 -7.98 -6.88
CA SER A 227 8.90 -7.52 -6.65
C SER A 227 9.10 -7.04 -5.21
N ARG A 228 8.14 -6.28 -4.66
CA ARG A 228 8.16 -5.85 -3.26
C ARG A 228 8.17 -7.02 -2.29
N SER A 229 7.30 -8.02 -2.51
CA SER A 229 7.27 -9.22 -1.66
C SER A 229 8.60 -9.97 -1.71
N ASN A 230 9.17 -10.14 -2.89
CA ASN A 230 10.48 -10.78 -3.05
C ASN A 230 11.60 -10.01 -2.35
N LEU A 231 11.60 -8.67 -2.45
CA LEU A 231 12.55 -7.81 -1.72
C LEU A 231 12.49 -8.08 -0.22
N PHE A 232 11.29 -8.07 0.36
CA PHE A 232 11.11 -8.29 1.79
C PHE A 232 11.49 -9.69 2.23
N SER A 233 11.11 -10.72 1.47
CA SER A 233 11.49 -12.11 1.78
C SER A 233 13.01 -12.30 1.83
N ASN A 234 13.76 -11.61 0.97
CA ASN A 234 15.22 -11.72 0.96
C ASN A 234 15.89 -10.85 2.03
N THR A 235 15.43 -9.62 2.22
CA THR A 235 16.11 -8.64 3.09
C THR A 235 15.73 -8.77 4.56
N LEU A 236 14.54 -9.30 4.89
CA LEU A 236 14.13 -9.49 6.29
C LEU A 236 14.72 -10.74 6.94
N VAL A 237 15.08 -11.77 6.17
CA VAL A 237 15.65 -13.01 6.72
C VAL A 237 16.96 -12.76 7.49
N PRO A 238 17.94 -12.01 6.95
CA PRO A 238 19.14 -11.65 7.73
C PRO A 238 18.83 -10.87 9.01
N TYR A 239 17.87 -9.95 8.96
CA TYR A 239 17.44 -9.19 10.15
C TYR A 239 16.81 -10.11 11.21
N GLN A 240 15.92 -11.02 10.80
CA GLN A 240 15.28 -12.00 11.67
C GLN A 240 16.32 -12.91 12.34
N ASN A 241 17.29 -13.41 11.57
CA ASN A 241 18.35 -14.26 12.09
C ASN A 241 19.22 -13.51 13.11
N GLU A 242 19.53 -12.24 12.85
CA GLU A 242 20.38 -11.47 13.75
C GLU A 242 19.65 -11.09 15.05
N ILE A 243 18.34 -10.79 15.00
CA ILE A 243 17.55 -10.53 16.22
C ILE A 243 17.40 -11.78 17.09
N MET A 244 17.22 -12.97 16.49
CA MET A 244 17.20 -14.22 17.25
C MET A 244 18.54 -14.47 17.94
N LYS A 245 19.65 -14.34 17.22
CA LYS A 245 21.01 -14.46 17.78
C LYS A 245 21.26 -13.45 18.91
N PHE A 246 20.78 -12.22 18.75
CA PHE A 246 20.89 -11.20 19.79
C PHE A 246 20.20 -11.64 21.09
N TRP A 247 18.96 -12.12 21.00
CA TRP A 247 18.21 -12.57 22.18
C TRP A 247 18.83 -13.82 22.81
N GLU A 248 19.24 -14.81 22.01
CA GLU A 248 19.91 -16.02 22.50
C GLU A 248 21.19 -15.71 23.28
N LYS A 249 22.08 -14.91 22.69
CA LYS A 249 23.35 -14.51 23.34
C LYS A 249 23.11 -13.69 24.61
N THR A 250 22.13 -12.79 24.56
CA THR A 250 21.76 -11.95 25.71
C THR A 250 21.21 -12.79 26.86
N ALA A 251 20.25 -13.68 26.56
CA ALA A 251 19.67 -14.57 27.56
C ALA A 251 20.72 -15.49 28.17
N HIS A 252 21.59 -16.09 27.35
CA HIS A 252 22.68 -16.95 27.83
C HIS A 252 23.65 -16.20 28.75
N THR A 253 24.07 -14.98 28.34
CA THR A 253 24.99 -14.16 29.14
C THR A 253 24.38 -13.75 30.47
N LEU A 254 23.12 -13.29 30.47
CA LEU A 254 22.43 -12.87 31.68
C LEU A 254 22.09 -14.04 32.61
N ALA A 255 21.73 -15.20 32.06
CA ALA A 255 21.53 -16.43 32.84
C ALA A 255 22.82 -16.88 33.53
N ALA A 256 23.96 -16.84 32.83
CA ALA A 256 25.27 -17.15 33.42
C ALA A 256 25.61 -16.20 34.58
N VAL A 257 25.29 -14.91 34.46
CA VAL A 257 25.45 -13.95 35.56
C VAL A 257 24.51 -14.27 36.72
N LEU A 258 23.27 -14.67 36.45
CA LEU A 258 22.30 -15.04 37.49
C LEU A 258 22.76 -16.26 38.30
N GLU A 259 23.30 -17.29 37.66
CA GLU A 259 23.84 -18.47 38.38
C GLU A 259 25.00 -18.06 39.30
N ASN A 260 25.91 -17.20 38.84
CA ASN A 260 27.02 -16.68 39.66
C ASN A 260 26.55 -15.88 40.90
N ILE A 261 25.30 -15.41 40.93
CA ILE A 261 24.72 -14.64 42.03
C ILE A 261 24.03 -15.56 43.06
N LYS A 262 23.47 -16.70 42.62
CA LYS A 262 22.72 -17.62 43.50
C LYS A 262 23.58 -18.22 44.62
N ASP A 263 24.88 -18.40 44.37
CA ASP A 263 25.82 -18.97 45.32
C ASP A 263 26.13 -18.06 46.54
N TYR A 264 25.56 -16.84 46.61
CA TYR A 264 25.92 -15.83 47.61
C TYR A 264 24.90 -15.59 48.75
N GLN A 265 23.83 -16.39 48.85
CA GLN A 265 22.80 -16.26 49.89
C GLN A 265 23.27 -16.75 51.28
N HIS A 266 24.28 -16.10 51.88
CA HIS A 266 24.57 -16.21 53.31
C HIS A 266 24.71 -14.81 53.93
N TYR A 267 23.56 -14.19 54.25
CA TYR A 267 23.53 -13.06 55.16
C TYR A 267 23.63 -13.61 56.59
N GLU A 268 24.86 -13.78 57.09
CA GLU A 268 25.06 -14.19 58.48
C GLU A 268 24.76 -12.98 59.39
N PHE A 269 23.60 -13.03 60.05
CA PHE A 269 23.18 -12.03 61.02
C PHE A 269 24.16 -12.06 62.20
N LYS A 270 25.17 -11.19 62.19
CA LYS A 270 26.02 -10.94 63.36
C LYS A 270 25.17 -10.20 64.39
N LEU A 271 24.37 -10.95 65.15
CA LEU A 271 23.64 -10.42 66.29
C LEU A 271 24.68 -9.78 67.22
N LEU A 272 24.72 -8.45 67.28
CA LEU A 272 25.54 -7.71 68.24
C LEU A 272 25.06 -8.06 69.65
N LYS A 273 25.63 -9.13 70.23
CA LYS A 273 25.49 -9.49 71.64
C LYS A 273 26.25 -8.47 72.49
N SER A 274 25.70 -7.29 72.70
CA SER A 274 26.04 -6.42 73.83
C SER A 274 25.09 -5.23 73.92
N THR A 275 23.87 -5.48 74.36
CA THR A 275 23.12 -4.51 75.18
C THR A 275 22.10 -5.30 75.99
N LYS A 276 22.60 -6.17 76.88
CA LYS A 276 21.82 -6.58 78.05
C LYS A 276 21.98 -5.47 79.10
N THR A 277 21.15 -4.45 79.04
CA THR A 277 20.78 -3.71 80.25
C THR A 277 19.58 -4.44 80.86
N PRO A 278 19.67 -4.96 82.09
CA PRO A 278 18.53 -5.58 82.76
C PRO A 278 17.61 -4.47 83.30
N ILE A 279 16.29 -4.67 83.18
CA ILE A 279 15.24 -4.42 84.20
C ILE A 279 13.89 -4.16 83.51
N SER A 280 12.90 -4.97 83.87
CA SER A 280 11.47 -4.61 84.09
C SER A 280 10.69 -5.89 84.47
N PRO A 281 9.44 -5.89 85.02
CA PRO A 281 8.50 -4.81 85.45
C PRO A 281 7.85 -5.16 86.85
N PRO A 282 6.66 -4.68 87.35
CA PRO A 282 5.56 -3.83 86.82
C PRO A 282 5.02 -2.71 87.78
N GLN A 283 4.24 -1.70 87.35
CA GLN A 283 2.76 -1.71 87.21
C GLN A 283 2.18 -0.46 86.47
N PRO A 284 0.95 -0.54 85.88
CA PRO A 284 0.22 0.53 85.14
C PRO A 284 -0.62 1.43 86.10
N PRO A 285 -1.37 2.51 85.72
CA PRO A 285 -2.01 2.90 84.43
C PRO A 285 -1.71 4.40 84.07
N ALA A 286 -2.27 5.15 83.11
CA ALA A 286 -3.56 5.18 82.41
C ALA A 286 -3.45 6.00 81.09
N ASN A 287 -4.29 5.67 80.11
CA ASN A 287 -4.86 6.52 79.04
C ASN A 287 -4.08 7.76 78.53
N ASN A 288 -3.63 7.74 77.26
CA ASN A 288 -4.41 8.23 76.11
C ASN A 288 -3.56 8.25 74.82
N ASP A 289 -4.24 7.94 73.71
CA ASP A 289 -3.96 8.32 72.33
C ASP A 289 -2.63 7.91 71.69
N LEU A 290 -2.64 6.73 71.04
CA LEU A 290 -1.87 6.52 69.81
C LEU A 290 -2.59 5.53 68.89
N VAL A 291 -2.93 6.05 67.71
CA VAL A 291 -3.66 5.40 66.63
C VAL A 291 -2.87 4.18 66.14
N MET A 292 -3.51 3.02 66.21
CA MET A 292 -3.03 1.75 65.66
C MET A 292 -3.23 1.77 64.14
N LEU A 293 -2.16 1.94 63.37
CA LEU A 293 -2.12 1.60 61.94
C LEU A 293 -1.86 0.10 61.83
N ASP A 294 -2.93 -0.63 61.54
CA ASP A 294 -2.95 -2.05 61.23
C ASP A 294 -2.18 -2.30 59.91
N ASN A 295 -1.00 -2.91 60.03
CA ASN A 295 -0.18 -3.38 58.91
C ASN A 295 -0.45 -4.88 58.72
N ASN A 296 -1.51 -5.19 57.96
CA ASN A 296 -1.71 -6.52 57.40
C ASN A 296 -1.20 -6.53 55.94
N PRO A 297 -0.27 -7.42 55.55
CA PRO A 297 0.20 -7.49 54.17
C PRO A 297 -0.88 -8.12 53.27
N GLU A 298 -1.63 -7.27 52.56
CA GLU A 298 -2.37 -7.71 51.37
C GLU A 298 -1.37 -8.16 50.29
N GLN A 299 -1.42 -9.45 49.96
CA GLN A 299 -0.83 -9.99 48.74
C GLN A 299 -1.39 -9.24 47.51
N PRO A 300 -0.57 -8.84 46.53
CA PRO A 300 -1.10 -8.38 45.26
C PRO A 300 -1.78 -9.56 44.55
N LYS A 301 -3.11 -9.49 44.46
CA LYS A 301 -3.93 -10.34 43.60
C LYS A 301 -3.45 -10.19 42.15
N GLN A 302 -3.20 -11.33 41.50
CA GLN A 302 -3.00 -11.41 40.05
C GLN A 302 -4.17 -10.72 39.32
N PRO A 303 -3.93 -9.89 38.30
CA PRO A 303 -4.99 -9.48 37.39
C PRO A 303 -5.45 -10.71 36.60
N GLN A 304 -6.71 -11.10 36.79
CA GLN A 304 -7.41 -12.00 35.89
C GLN A 304 -7.38 -11.39 34.48
N ALA A 305 -6.85 -12.15 33.53
CA ALA A 305 -6.84 -11.81 32.12
C ALA A 305 -8.27 -11.84 31.57
N THR A 306 -8.89 -10.66 31.41
CA THR A 306 -10.06 -10.48 30.56
C THR A 306 -9.64 -9.75 29.29
N THR A 307 -9.11 -10.49 28.31
CA THR A 307 -9.04 -10.03 26.92
C THR A 307 -9.08 -11.24 26.01
N GLY A 308 -10.20 -11.42 25.30
CA GLY A 308 -10.29 -12.36 24.18
C GLY A 308 -9.24 -11.99 23.12
N GLY A 309 -8.17 -12.76 23.08
CA GLY A 309 -7.14 -12.67 22.06
C GLY A 309 -7.59 -13.42 20.81
N TYR A 310 -7.84 -12.69 19.73
CA TYR A 310 -7.87 -13.28 18.40
C TYR A 310 -6.46 -13.77 18.04
N LEU A 311 -6.34 -15.05 17.69
CA LEU A 311 -5.08 -15.63 17.23
C LEU A 311 -4.76 -15.09 15.82
N PRO A 312 -3.48 -14.83 15.47
CA PRO A 312 -3.08 -14.37 14.13
C PRO A 312 -3.54 -15.27 12.97
N SER A 313 -3.82 -16.55 13.23
CA SER A 313 -4.39 -17.49 12.26
C SER A 313 -5.85 -17.17 11.90
N GLN A 314 -6.64 -16.63 12.83
CA GLN A 314 -8.04 -16.28 12.60
C GLN A 314 -8.20 -15.03 11.72
N LEU A 315 -7.21 -14.14 11.75
CA LEU A 315 -7.18 -12.96 10.87
C LEU A 315 -6.90 -13.35 9.41
N MET A 316 -6.04 -14.34 9.21
CA MET A 316 -5.72 -14.88 7.88
C MET A 316 -6.93 -15.61 7.27
N ASP A 317 -7.67 -16.39 8.07
CA ASP A 317 -8.89 -17.07 7.62
C ASP A 317 -10.02 -16.09 7.28
N MET A 318 -10.18 -15.00 8.04
CA MET A 318 -11.17 -13.95 7.75
C MET A 318 -10.87 -13.18 6.46
N MET A 319 -9.59 -12.97 6.13
CA MET A 319 -9.18 -12.32 4.88
C MET A 319 -9.40 -13.21 3.64
N MET A 320 -9.28 -14.54 3.81
CA MET A 320 -9.50 -15.51 2.74
C MET A 320 -11.00 -15.75 2.45
N THR A 321 -11.87 -15.67 3.48
CA THR A 321 -13.33 -15.79 3.30
C THR A 321 -13.98 -14.55 2.70
N ALA A 322 -13.44 -13.35 2.94
CA ALA A 322 -13.92 -12.11 2.33
C ALA A 322 -13.70 -12.04 0.80
N SER A 323 -12.81 -12.89 0.26
CA SER A 323 -12.49 -12.93 -1.18
C SER A 323 -13.41 -13.83 -2.01
N GLN A 324 -14.42 -14.48 -1.40
CA GLN A 324 -15.33 -15.41 -2.10
C GLN A 324 -16.82 -15.02 -2.09
N GLN A 325 -17.18 -13.83 -1.61
CA GLN A 325 -18.59 -13.39 -1.62
C GLN A 325 -18.96 -12.74 -2.95
N GLN A 326 -19.75 -13.47 -3.75
CA GLN A 326 -20.47 -12.94 -4.90
C GLN A 326 -21.57 -11.96 -4.43
N VAL A 327 -21.57 -10.76 -5.00
CA VAL A 327 -22.55 -9.70 -4.73
C VAL A 327 -23.90 -10.02 -5.43
N PRO A 328 -25.06 -9.86 -4.78
CA PRO A 328 -26.36 -10.08 -5.42
C PRO A 328 -26.68 -8.96 -6.43
N LYS A 329 -27.20 -9.34 -7.61
CA LYS A 329 -27.63 -8.40 -8.66
C LYS A 329 -28.87 -7.61 -8.21
N PRO A 330 -28.88 -6.26 -8.28
CA PRO A 330 -30.10 -5.49 -8.10
C PRO A 330 -30.94 -5.48 -9.39
N HIS A 331 -32.21 -5.85 -9.27
CA HIS A 331 -33.22 -5.68 -10.31
C HIS A 331 -33.50 -4.18 -10.54
N LEU A 332 -33.14 -3.64 -11.72
CA LEU A 332 -33.55 -2.30 -12.15
C LEU A 332 -34.67 -2.34 -13.18
N LYS A 333 -35.70 -1.52 -12.94
CA LYS A 333 -36.83 -1.24 -13.85
C LYS A 333 -36.33 -0.60 -15.15
N LYS A 334 -36.72 -1.17 -16.29
CA LYS A 334 -36.42 -0.68 -17.65
C LYS A 334 -37.06 0.68 -17.92
N GLY A 335 -36.24 1.72 -18.04
CA GLY A 335 -36.60 3.01 -18.62
C GLY A 335 -36.19 3.09 -20.10
N LYS A 336 -36.97 3.81 -20.91
CA LYS A 336 -36.93 3.91 -22.39
C LYS A 336 -35.57 4.29 -23.03
N MET A 337 -34.54 4.63 -22.25
CA MET A 337 -33.17 4.86 -22.76
C MET A 337 -32.39 3.56 -23.06
N SER A 338 -32.77 2.42 -22.48
CA SER A 338 -32.13 1.13 -22.82
C SER A 338 -32.52 0.63 -24.22
N ALA A 339 -33.63 1.12 -24.78
CA ALA A 339 -34.11 0.74 -26.12
C ALA A 339 -33.20 1.32 -27.22
N TRP A 340 -32.65 2.52 -27.03
CA TRP A 340 -31.74 3.15 -27.99
C TRP A 340 -30.34 2.53 -27.95
N TYR A 341 -29.81 2.20 -26.76
CA TYR A 341 -28.53 1.50 -26.64
C TYR A 341 -28.56 0.07 -27.22
N ASN A 342 -29.68 -0.66 -27.07
CA ASN A 342 -29.84 -1.98 -27.68
C ASN A 342 -30.01 -1.91 -29.21
N LEU A 343 -30.68 -0.87 -29.72
CA LEU A 343 -30.84 -0.65 -31.17
C LEU A 343 -29.49 -0.39 -31.87
N PHE A 344 -28.54 0.27 -31.19
CA PHE A 344 -27.18 0.48 -31.71
C PHE A 344 -26.26 -0.72 -31.49
N ALA A 345 -26.53 -1.56 -30.50
CA ALA A 345 -25.82 -2.83 -30.33
C ALA A 345 -26.21 -3.86 -31.40
N GLU A 346 -27.46 -3.84 -31.89
CA GLU A 346 -27.90 -4.64 -33.06
C GLU A 346 -27.44 -4.07 -34.41
N LEU A 347 -26.98 -2.82 -34.45
CA LEU A 347 -26.40 -2.15 -35.62
C LEU A 347 -24.87 -2.11 -35.54
N ASP A 348 -24.23 -3.21 -35.15
CA ASP A 348 -22.79 -3.41 -35.34
C ASP A 348 -22.50 -3.54 -36.85
N PRO A 349 -21.89 -2.54 -37.52
CA PRO A 349 -21.62 -2.60 -38.95
C PRO A 349 -20.46 -3.54 -39.29
N LEU A 350 -19.83 -4.18 -38.30
CA LEU A 350 -18.75 -5.15 -38.53
C LEU A 350 -19.25 -6.59 -38.71
N GLN A 351 -20.53 -6.88 -38.44
CA GLN A 351 -21.10 -8.23 -38.55
C GLN A 351 -21.94 -8.46 -39.82
N ASN A 352 -22.36 -7.42 -40.56
CA ASN A 352 -23.15 -7.60 -41.78
C ASN A 352 -23.11 -6.41 -42.75
N PRO A 353 -22.15 -6.35 -43.69
CA PRO A 353 -22.04 -5.27 -44.68
C PRO A 353 -23.17 -5.26 -45.73
N ASP A 354 -23.97 -6.32 -45.84
CA ASP A 354 -25.02 -6.48 -46.88
C ASP A 354 -26.44 -6.05 -46.46
N ALA A 355 -26.66 -5.57 -45.23
CA ALA A 355 -28.00 -5.23 -44.75
C ALA A 355 -28.50 -3.83 -45.19
N LEU A 356 -27.63 -2.98 -45.74
CA LEU A 356 -28.00 -1.65 -46.24
C LEU A 356 -28.40 -1.73 -47.73
N GLY A 357 -29.57 -2.31 -48.02
CA GLY A 357 -30.10 -2.27 -49.39
C GLY A 357 -31.36 -3.09 -49.69
N LYS A 358 -31.68 -4.12 -48.91
CA LYS A 358 -32.82 -5.01 -49.21
C LYS A 358 -34.02 -4.75 -48.30
N LYS A 359 -34.72 -3.62 -48.49
CA LYS A 359 -36.04 -3.41 -47.88
C LYS A 359 -37.09 -2.81 -48.80
N LYS A 360 -36.86 -2.76 -50.12
CA LYS A 360 -37.86 -2.25 -51.08
C LYS A 360 -38.58 -3.27 -51.93
N ASP A 361 -38.20 -4.55 -51.94
CA ASP A 361 -38.80 -5.54 -52.86
C ASP A 361 -39.64 -6.65 -52.20
N ALA A 362 -39.81 -6.64 -50.86
CA ALA A 362 -40.50 -7.73 -50.15
C ALA A 362 -41.96 -7.44 -49.74
N GLU A 363 -42.50 -6.25 -50.00
CA GLU A 363 -43.87 -5.87 -49.59
C GLU A 363 -44.91 -5.85 -50.74
N LYS A 364 -44.60 -6.42 -51.91
CA LYS A 364 -45.55 -6.48 -53.04
C LYS A 364 -46.09 -7.85 -53.45
N GLU A 365 -45.80 -8.94 -52.72
CA GLU A 365 -46.21 -10.28 -53.16
C GLU A 365 -46.97 -11.14 -52.13
N LYS A 366 -47.73 -10.52 -51.21
CA LYS A 366 -48.76 -11.23 -50.42
C LYS A 366 -50.04 -10.43 -50.33
N GLY A 367 -50.76 -10.38 -51.45
CA GLY A 367 -52.11 -9.84 -51.55
C GLY A 367 -52.68 -10.14 -52.93
N GLY A 368 -53.25 -11.33 -53.12
CA GLY A 368 -53.89 -11.70 -54.37
C GLY A 368 -54.21 -13.19 -54.46
N SER A 369 -55.49 -13.50 -54.16
CA SER A 369 -56.26 -14.74 -54.37
C SER A 369 -55.83 -16.04 -53.70
#